data_AF-A0A925R8T4-F1
#
_entry.id   AF-A0A925R8T4-F1
#
_cell.length_a   1.000
_cell.length_b   1.000
_cell.length_c   1.000
_cell.angle_alpha   90.00
_cell.angle_beta   90.00
_cell.angle_gamma   90.00
#
_symmetry.space_group_name_H-M   'P 1'
#
loop_
_entity.id
_entity.type
_entity.pdbx_description
1 polymer ?
#
loop_
_entity_poly.entity_id
_entity_poly.type
_entity_poly.pdbx_seq_one_letter_code
_entity_poly.pdbx_strand_id
1 'polypeptide(L)'
;MTWSCTGFGPPGFTPLNAACSASIPTYTLNFQSSVNGTLAGSLPQTVTYGLNATTVTATPNTGYQFVSWTDGTGVVSTNPALTVTNVVTNRNYTANFTIITFTLDYAAGVNGTLSGPAAQTVNYFANAATVTAVPSPGNIFINWIEGATAVSTTPALTVNNVTANHVYTAIFATAYNVTLDQCVTGPTVVASGSSPTYTFPTGFNVVAQVNGVPVNLVGFSYTLPPIGADQIFTASYTPNPAGSVAARIVRGAATLDFTLLQDAYNAAANNETIMLLAGTMTGNLSTNSAKTVTLRGGYDAGFASSCGITRVGAITLGIGTLLFDRVAM
;
A
#
# COMPACT_ATOMS: atom_id res chain seq x y z
N MET A 1 70.66 8.19 16.53
CA MET A 1 71.31 9.49 16.34
C MET A 1 72.73 9.22 15.88
N THR A 2 73.12 9.74 14.71
CA THR A 2 74.49 9.63 14.22
C THR A 2 75.13 11.01 14.28
N TRP A 3 76.36 11.07 14.77
CA TRP A 3 77.15 12.30 14.86
C TRP A 3 78.25 12.27 13.80
N SER A 4 78.37 13.35 13.04
CA SER A 4 79.56 13.60 12.22
C SER A 4 80.13 14.94 12.62
N CYS A 5 81.44 14.99 12.87
CA CYS A 5 82.13 16.23 13.17
C CYS A 5 83.30 16.41 12.21
N THR A 6 83.41 17.59 11.62
CA THR A 6 84.55 18.00 10.80
C THR A 6 85.27 19.18 11.45
N GLY A 7 86.59 19.30 11.23
CA GLY A 7 87.38 20.44 11.74
C GLY A 7 88.22 20.18 13.01
N PHE A 8 88.32 18.95 13.50
CA PHE A 8 89.31 18.62 14.54
C PHE A 8 90.72 18.54 13.93
N GLY A 9 91.51 19.60 14.10
CA GLY A 9 92.95 19.56 13.85
C GLY A 9 93.71 18.81 14.95
N PRO A 10 94.90 18.25 14.68
CA PRO A 10 95.76 17.67 15.72
C PRO A 10 96.16 18.72 16.79
N PRO A 11 96.59 18.29 17.99
CA PRO A 11 96.89 19.20 19.09
C PRO A 11 97.95 20.24 18.68
N GLY A 12 97.60 21.54 18.73
CA GLY A 12 98.54 22.65 18.48
C GLY A 12 98.11 23.72 17.48
N PHE A 13 96.96 23.59 16.81
CA PHE A 13 96.42 24.64 15.93
C PHE A 13 95.21 25.36 16.55
N THR A 14 95.03 26.65 16.23
CA THR A 14 93.85 27.44 16.61
C THR A 14 92.57 26.72 16.16
N PRO A 15 91.53 26.61 17.01
CA PRO A 15 90.35 25.81 16.67
C PRO A 15 89.67 26.40 15.43
N LEU A 16 89.80 25.72 14.30
CA LEU A 16 89.01 25.98 13.11
C LEU A 16 87.63 25.40 13.41
N ASN A 17 86.76 26.24 14.00
CA ASN A 17 85.30 26.08 14.07
C ASN A 17 84.79 24.66 13.79
N ALA A 18 84.95 23.75 14.77
CA ALA A 18 84.47 22.39 14.64
C ALA A 18 82.95 22.40 14.41
N ALA A 19 82.52 21.90 13.26
CA ALA A 19 81.12 21.79 12.90
C ALA A 19 80.69 20.34 13.12
N CYS A 20 79.91 20.12 14.17
CA CYS A 20 79.26 18.83 14.42
C CYS A 20 77.81 18.90 13.95
N SER A 21 77.41 17.93 13.14
CA SER A 21 76.01 17.72 12.77
C SER A 21 75.51 16.41 13.38
N ALA A 22 74.32 16.47 13.98
CA ALA A 22 73.58 15.31 14.43
C ALA A 22 72.45 15.01 13.45
N SER A 23 72.37 13.76 12.99
CA SER A 23 71.22 13.28 12.23
C SER A 23 70.33 12.42 13.13
N ILE A 24 69.06 12.80 13.24
CA ILE A 24 68.03 12.04 13.95
C ILE A 24 67.25 11.27 12.89
N PRO A 25 67.08 9.94 13.03
CA PRO A 25 66.33 9.16 12.06
C PRO A 25 64.89 9.65 11.97
N THR A 26 64.34 9.60 10.76
CA THR A 26 62.92 9.85 10.49
C THR A 26 62.25 8.55 10.07
N TYR A 27 60.97 8.43 10.37
CA TYR A 27 60.13 7.29 9.99
C TYR A 27 58.93 7.77 9.19
N THR A 28 58.53 6.95 8.22
CA THR A 28 57.39 7.22 7.36
C THR A 28 56.16 6.49 7.89
N LEU A 29 55.09 7.25 8.09
CA LEU A 29 53.76 6.74 8.38
C LEU A 29 52.88 6.89 7.14
N ASN A 30 52.42 5.77 6.62
CA ASN A 30 51.43 5.77 5.54
C ASN A 30 50.04 5.60 6.12
N PHE A 31 49.07 6.29 5.55
CA PHE A 31 47.68 6.20 5.95
C PHE A 31 46.85 5.94 4.70
N GLN A 32 45.97 4.96 4.77
CA GLN A 32 45.08 4.59 3.67
C GLN A 32 43.65 4.41 4.19
N SER A 33 42.69 4.73 3.34
CA SER A 33 41.29 4.42 3.58
C SER A 33 40.97 3.07 2.94
N SER A 34 40.21 2.22 3.62
CA SER A 34 39.45 1.20 2.90
C SER A 34 38.44 1.87 1.97
N VAL A 35 37.82 1.09 1.09
CA VAL A 35 36.67 1.55 0.32
C VAL A 35 35.58 2.11 1.26
N ASN A 36 34.81 3.08 0.77
CA ASN A 36 33.64 3.68 1.45
C ASN A 36 33.92 4.71 2.56
N GLY A 37 35.09 5.33 2.56
CA GLY A 37 35.39 6.49 3.38
C GLY A 37 36.50 7.34 2.77
N THR A 38 36.82 8.44 3.44
CA THR A 38 37.89 9.37 3.06
C THR A 38 38.74 9.72 4.27
N LEU A 39 39.99 10.15 4.01
CA LEU A 39 40.90 10.63 5.03
C LEU A 39 41.19 12.12 4.83
N ALA A 40 41.27 12.86 5.94
CA ALA A 40 41.74 14.24 5.97
C ALA A 40 42.97 14.37 6.88
N GLY A 41 44.01 15.05 6.39
CA GLY A 41 45.29 15.24 7.09
C GLY A 41 46.48 15.15 6.14
N SER A 42 47.70 15.08 6.71
CA SER A 42 48.92 14.87 5.93
C SER A 42 49.13 13.37 5.68
N LEU A 43 49.19 12.96 4.40
CA LEU A 43 49.27 11.56 3.96
C LEU A 43 50.24 11.46 2.76
N PRO A 44 51.39 10.77 2.86
CA PRO A 44 52.01 10.18 4.05
C PRO A 44 52.66 11.23 4.97
N GLN A 45 53.08 10.82 6.16
CA GLN A 45 53.84 11.67 7.11
C GLN A 45 55.26 11.16 7.30
N THR A 46 56.23 12.07 7.38
CA THR A 46 57.61 11.75 7.80
C THR A 46 57.84 12.39 9.17
N VAL A 47 58.10 11.57 10.19
CA VAL A 47 58.18 12.00 11.59
C VAL A 47 59.56 11.68 12.15
N THR A 48 60.18 12.67 12.79
CA THR A 48 61.45 12.49 13.51
C THR A 48 61.25 11.53 14.68
N TYR A 49 62.20 10.62 14.89
CA TYR A 49 62.18 9.63 15.96
C TYR A 49 61.75 10.21 17.32
N GLY A 50 60.78 9.54 17.95
CA GLY A 50 60.26 9.88 19.28
C GLY A 50 59.26 11.04 19.31
N LEU A 51 59.00 11.72 18.18
CA LEU A 51 57.98 12.76 18.08
C LEU A 51 56.61 12.17 17.73
N ASN A 52 55.58 13.02 17.85
CA ASN A 52 54.20 12.68 17.48
C ASN A 52 53.92 13.06 16.02
N ALA A 53 53.10 12.24 15.36
CA ALA A 53 52.50 12.55 14.08
C ALA A 53 51.40 13.62 14.22
N THR A 54 51.02 14.23 13.10
CA THR A 54 49.83 15.08 13.04
C THR A 54 48.57 14.22 12.91
N THR A 55 47.45 14.69 13.44
CA THR A 55 46.19 13.94 13.45
C THR A 55 45.67 13.68 12.04
N VAL A 56 45.24 12.45 11.77
CA VAL A 56 44.52 12.06 10.57
C VAL A 56 43.10 11.68 10.96
N THR A 57 42.11 12.25 10.28
CA THR A 57 40.69 12.00 10.55
C THR A 57 40.09 11.16 9.44
N ALA A 58 39.44 10.06 9.82
CA ALA A 58 38.65 9.22 8.95
C ALA A 58 37.18 9.67 8.91
N THR A 59 36.66 9.94 7.71
CA THR A 59 35.27 10.34 7.49
C THR A 59 34.56 9.27 6.65
N PRO A 60 33.54 8.57 7.19
CA PRO A 60 32.74 7.62 6.42
C PRO A 60 31.98 8.29 5.28
N ASN A 61 31.78 7.56 4.18
CA ASN A 61 30.80 7.97 3.16
C ASN A 61 29.37 7.78 3.70
N THR A 62 28.40 8.45 3.07
CA THR A 62 26.97 8.28 3.41
C THR A 62 26.57 6.80 3.36
N GLY A 63 25.89 6.34 4.42
CA GLY A 63 25.47 4.95 4.57
C GLY A 63 26.54 4.01 5.13
N TYR A 64 27.71 4.52 5.48
CA TYR A 64 28.78 3.77 6.14
C TYR A 64 29.12 4.36 7.50
N GLN A 65 29.76 3.57 8.35
CA GLN A 65 30.29 3.99 9.64
C GLN A 65 31.75 3.59 9.79
N PHE A 66 32.50 4.40 10.55
CA PHE A 66 33.88 4.10 10.90
C PHE A 66 33.91 2.97 11.92
N VAL A 67 34.76 1.97 11.69
CA VAL A 67 34.92 0.82 12.59
C VAL A 67 36.19 0.96 13.42
N SER A 68 37.34 1.08 12.74
CA SER A 68 38.64 1.14 13.41
C SER A 68 39.78 1.55 12.48
N TRP A 69 40.86 2.01 13.09
CA TRP A 69 42.19 2.05 12.50
C TRP A 69 42.92 0.74 12.79
N THR A 70 43.61 0.21 11.79
CA THR A 70 44.44 -0.99 11.90
C THR A 70 45.83 -0.73 11.33
N ASP A 71 46.86 -1.43 11.80
CA ASP A 71 48.24 -1.24 11.31
C ASP A 71 48.86 -2.48 10.64
N GLY A 72 48.01 -3.42 10.21
CA GLY A 72 48.41 -4.72 9.68
C GLY A 72 48.70 -5.77 10.76
N THR A 73 48.91 -5.37 12.02
CA THR A 73 49.06 -6.30 13.16
C THR A 73 47.80 -6.43 13.99
N GLY A 74 46.93 -5.42 13.97
CA GLY A 74 45.64 -5.44 14.65
C GLY A 74 44.96 -4.08 14.66
N VAL A 75 43.91 -3.96 15.47
CA VAL A 75 43.20 -2.71 15.73
C VAL A 75 44.03 -1.83 16.66
N VAL A 76 44.29 -0.60 16.26
CA VAL A 76 45.08 0.38 17.02
C VAL A 76 44.25 1.52 17.61
N SER A 77 43.08 1.81 17.03
CA SER A 77 42.16 2.82 17.54
C SER A 77 40.74 2.60 17.01
N THR A 78 39.73 2.88 17.82
CA THR A 78 38.32 2.97 17.42
C THR A 78 37.83 4.42 17.34
N ASN A 79 38.72 5.39 17.55
CA ASN A 79 38.43 6.81 17.32
C ASN A 79 38.72 7.17 15.85
N PRO A 80 37.78 7.80 15.12
CA PRO A 80 38.00 8.23 13.74
C PRO A 80 39.16 9.22 13.60
N ALA A 81 39.48 10.01 14.63
CA ALA A 81 40.68 10.83 14.68
C ALA A 81 41.84 10.04 15.30
N LEU A 82 42.89 9.80 14.50
CA LEU A 82 44.09 9.08 14.91
C LEU A 82 45.29 10.03 15.00
N THR A 83 45.91 10.09 16.17
CA THR A 83 47.21 10.72 16.40
C THR A 83 48.20 9.65 16.84
N VAL A 84 49.23 9.38 16.03
CA VAL A 84 50.27 8.42 16.38
C VAL A 84 51.33 9.12 17.23
N THR A 85 51.50 8.68 18.47
CA THR A 85 52.47 9.26 19.40
C THR A 85 53.75 8.44 19.44
N ASN A 86 54.86 9.09 19.80
CA ASN A 86 56.18 8.45 19.98
C ASN A 86 56.58 7.52 18.81
N VAL A 87 56.77 8.10 17.62
CA VAL A 87 57.05 7.32 16.41
C VAL A 87 58.47 6.76 16.43
N VAL A 88 58.58 5.43 16.43
CA VAL A 88 59.86 4.70 16.50
C VAL A 88 60.13 3.77 15.32
N THR A 89 59.15 3.49 14.47
CA THR A 89 59.29 2.67 13.26
C THR A 89 58.38 3.17 12.14
N ASN A 90 58.64 2.74 10.91
CA ASN A 90 57.67 2.88 9.83
C ASN A 90 56.41 2.08 10.14
N ARG A 91 55.23 2.61 9.80
CA ARG A 91 53.94 1.91 9.90
C ARG A 91 52.97 2.33 8.80
N ASN A 92 52.06 1.42 8.50
CA ASN A 92 50.96 1.66 7.57
C ASN A 92 49.65 1.54 8.35
N TYR A 93 48.82 2.58 8.36
CA TYR A 93 47.53 2.59 9.04
C TYR A 93 46.40 2.56 8.01
N THR A 94 45.42 1.68 8.23
CA THR A 94 44.22 1.56 7.40
C THR A 94 43.00 1.94 8.23
N ALA A 95 42.22 2.92 7.77
CA ALA A 95 40.89 3.20 8.30
C ALA A 95 39.88 2.24 7.66
N ASN A 96 39.13 1.53 8.50
CA ASN A 96 38.14 0.54 8.07
C ASN A 96 36.73 1.07 8.29
N PHE A 97 35.89 0.88 7.26
CA PHE A 97 34.48 1.28 7.26
C PHE A 97 33.57 0.07 7.03
N THR A 98 32.36 0.10 7.56
CA THR A 98 31.33 -0.91 7.30
C THR A 98 30.01 -0.24 6.93
N ILE A 99 29.18 -0.91 6.13
CA ILE A 99 27.87 -0.40 5.75
C ILE A 99 26.94 -0.37 6.97
N ILE A 100 26.15 0.68 7.11
CA ILE A 100 25.09 0.74 8.12
C ILE A 100 23.97 -0.20 7.68
N THR A 101 23.43 -0.94 8.65
CA THR A 101 22.29 -1.83 8.44
C THR A 101 21.16 -1.46 9.36
N PHE A 102 19.93 -1.71 8.92
CA PHE A 102 18.71 -1.48 9.68
C PHE A 102 17.89 -2.76 9.77
N THR A 103 17.12 -2.88 10.86
CA THR A 103 16.22 -4.01 11.08
C THR A 103 14.80 -3.65 10.69
N LEU A 104 14.13 -4.57 9.99
CA LEU A 104 12.71 -4.49 9.72
C LEU A 104 12.04 -5.72 10.33
N ASP A 105 11.15 -5.50 11.29
CA ASP A 105 10.40 -6.54 11.97
C ASP A 105 8.92 -6.45 11.58
N TYR A 106 8.33 -7.60 11.26
CA TYR A 106 6.96 -7.73 10.83
C TYR A 106 6.22 -8.68 11.76
N ALA A 107 5.07 -8.25 12.27
CA ALA A 107 4.17 -9.08 13.07
C ALA A 107 2.82 -9.24 12.35
N ALA A 108 2.24 -10.43 12.46
CA ALA A 108 0.81 -10.61 12.17
C ALA A 108 0.02 -10.30 13.44
N GLY A 109 -0.99 -9.45 13.32
CA GLY A 109 -2.05 -9.35 14.32
C GLY A 109 -2.87 -10.65 14.37
N VAL A 110 -3.85 -10.67 15.27
CA VAL A 110 -4.77 -11.80 15.41
C VAL A 110 -5.49 -12.09 14.07
N ASN A 111 -5.85 -13.36 13.86
CA ASN A 111 -6.63 -13.82 12.70
C ASN A 111 -5.95 -13.74 11.33
N GLY A 112 -4.62 -13.67 11.31
CA GLY A 112 -3.84 -13.78 10.08
C GLY A 112 -2.44 -14.32 10.33
N THR A 113 -1.71 -14.51 9.25
CA THR A 113 -0.31 -14.92 9.25
C THR A 113 0.48 -14.05 8.28
N LEU A 114 1.80 -14.19 8.30
CA LEU A 114 2.69 -13.57 7.32
C LEU A 114 3.27 -14.64 6.40
N SER A 115 3.43 -14.28 5.12
CA SER A 115 4.22 -15.03 4.15
C SER A 115 5.42 -14.18 3.74
N GLY A 116 6.63 -14.72 3.92
CA GLY A 116 7.89 -14.01 3.69
C GLY A 116 8.73 -13.87 4.98
N PRO A 117 9.90 -13.20 4.91
CA PRO A 117 10.79 -13.05 6.05
C PRO A 117 10.26 -12.00 7.04
N ALA A 118 9.83 -12.46 8.21
CA ALA A 118 9.26 -11.61 9.26
C ALA A 118 10.29 -10.74 10.01
N ALA A 119 11.58 -11.05 9.87
CA ALA A 119 12.68 -10.22 10.37
C ALA A 119 13.73 -10.10 9.27
N GLN A 120 14.19 -8.87 9.01
CA GLN A 120 15.15 -8.57 7.95
C GLN A 120 16.23 -7.62 8.46
N THR A 121 17.46 -7.81 8.01
CA THR A 121 18.55 -6.84 8.16
C THR A 121 18.91 -6.32 6.78
N VAL A 122 18.72 -5.03 6.55
CA VAL A 122 18.81 -4.38 5.24
C VAL A 122 19.90 -3.32 5.28
N ASN A 123 20.77 -3.32 4.27
CA ASN A 123 21.80 -2.29 4.10
C ASN A 123 21.16 -0.91 3.89
N TYR A 124 21.85 0.15 4.32
CA TYR A 124 21.43 1.53 4.07
C TYR A 124 21.06 1.75 2.60
N PHE A 125 19.86 2.29 2.36
CA PHE A 125 19.29 2.60 1.05
C PHE A 125 19.00 1.39 0.15
N ALA A 126 19.11 0.16 0.65
CA ALA A 126 18.65 -1.03 -0.06
C ALA A 126 17.14 -1.24 0.12
N ASN A 127 16.56 -2.09 -0.73
CA ASN A 127 15.16 -2.50 -0.65
C ASN A 127 15.04 -3.79 0.15
N ALA A 128 14.00 -3.88 0.96
CA ALA A 128 13.63 -5.07 1.71
C ALA A 128 12.97 -6.12 0.80
N ALA A 129 12.97 -7.38 1.25
CA ALA A 129 12.12 -8.40 0.66
C ALA A 129 10.65 -8.13 1.01
N THR A 130 9.75 -8.47 0.08
CA THR A 130 8.31 -8.32 0.29
C THR A 130 7.80 -9.28 1.36
N VAL A 131 6.97 -8.75 2.25
CA VAL A 131 6.20 -9.54 3.23
C VAL A 131 4.72 -9.38 2.92
N THR A 132 4.00 -10.49 2.83
CA THR A 132 2.56 -10.50 2.51
C THR A 132 1.75 -10.92 3.72
N ALA A 133 0.80 -10.09 4.12
CA ALA A 133 -0.21 -10.43 5.10
C ALA A 133 -1.24 -11.39 4.50
N VAL A 134 -1.49 -12.51 5.18
CA VAL A 134 -2.41 -13.55 4.74
C VAL A 134 -3.52 -13.71 5.77
N PRO A 135 -4.76 -13.27 5.47
CA PRO A 135 -5.88 -13.47 6.38
C PRO A 135 -6.18 -14.95 6.58
N SER A 136 -6.53 -15.33 7.82
CA SER A 136 -7.09 -16.65 8.07
C SER A 136 -8.48 -16.78 7.44
N PRO A 137 -8.97 -17.99 7.15
CA PRO A 137 -10.34 -18.17 6.64
C PRO A 137 -11.38 -17.42 7.47
N GLY A 138 -12.32 -16.75 6.81
CA GLY A 138 -13.34 -15.92 7.47
C GLY A 138 -12.85 -14.56 7.97
N ASN A 139 -11.65 -14.12 7.60
CA ASN A 139 -11.09 -12.82 7.97
C ASN A 139 -10.61 -12.07 6.73
N ILE A 140 -10.46 -10.75 6.86
CA ILE A 140 -9.85 -9.90 5.83
C ILE A 140 -8.70 -9.08 6.40
N PHE A 141 -7.75 -8.75 5.53
CA PHE A 141 -6.67 -7.82 5.83
C PHE A 141 -7.22 -6.39 5.78
N ILE A 142 -6.84 -5.58 6.77
CA ILE A 142 -7.25 -4.18 6.87
C ILE A 142 -6.13 -3.27 6.38
N ASN A 143 -4.99 -3.34 7.05
CA ASN A 143 -3.83 -2.50 6.78
C ASN A 143 -2.58 -3.02 7.49
N TRP A 144 -1.43 -2.52 7.05
CA TRP A 144 -0.20 -2.51 7.82
C TRP A 144 -0.16 -1.23 8.66
N ILE A 145 0.26 -1.36 9.91
CA ILE A 145 0.52 -0.22 10.79
C ILE A 145 1.98 -0.21 11.26
N GLU A 146 2.49 0.99 11.54
CA GLU A 146 3.70 1.21 12.31
C GLU A 146 3.34 2.03 13.55
N GLY A 147 3.53 1.45 14.73
CA GLY A 147 2.96 1.99 15.97
C GLY A 147 1.44 2.06 15.88
N ALA A 148 0.88 3.28 15.86
CA ALA A 148 -0.56 3.52 15.72
C ALA A 148 -0.99 4.01 14.32
N THR A 149 -0.03 4.17 13.40
CA THR A 149 -0.26 4.82 12.11
C THR A 149 -0.41 3.78 11.00
N ALA A 150 -1.46 3.90 10.18
CA ALA A 150 -1.62 3.11 8.98
C ALA A 150 -0.58 3.50 7.91
N VAL A 151 0.19 2.52 7.42
CA VAL A 151 1.25 2.75 6.43
C VAL A 151 0.94 2.14 5.06
N SER A 152 0.08 1.12 5.00
CA SER A 152 -0.36 0.53 3.72
C SER A 152 -1.68 -0.20 3.87
N THR A 153 -2.52 -0.15 2.83
CA THR A 153 -3.76 -0.95 2.70
C THR A 153 -3.59 -2.12 1.71
N THR A 154 -2.37 -2.35 1.21
CA THR A 154 -2.05 -3.51 0.37
C THR A 154 -1.51 -4.66 1.22
N PRO A 155 -2.00 -5.91 1.08
CA PRO A 155 -1.51 -7.04 1.86
C PRO A 155 -0.01 -7.31 1.66
N ALA A 156 0.50 -7.14 0.44
CA ALA A 156 1.92 -7.19 0.14
C ALA A 156 2.58 -5.84 0.47
N LEU A 157 3.60 -5.87 1.34
CA LEU A 157 4.37 -4.71 1.75
C LEU A 157 5.85 -4.89 1.37
N THR A 158 6.38 -3.92 0.63
CA THR A 158 7.81 -3.80 0.29
C THR A 158 8.30 -2.46 0.78
N VAL A 159 9.34 -2.45 1.60
CA VAL A 159 9.97 -1.23 2.11
C VAL A 159 11.19 -0.92 1.25
N ASN A 160 11.17 0.21 0.57
CA ASN A 160 12.24 0.62 -0.34
C ASN A 160 13.13 1.68 0.32
N ASN A 161 14.40 1.72 -0.10
CA ASN A 161 15.37 2.73 0.34
C ASN A 161 15.45 2.86 1.87
N VAL A 162 15.71 1.75 2.58
CA VAL A 162 15.65 1.71 4.05
C VAL A 162 16.70 2.61 4.70
N THR A 163 16.27 3.52 5.58
CA THR A 163 17.12 4.49 6.29
C THR A 163 16.97 4.47 7.81
N ALA A 164 16.08 3.63 8.34
CA ALA A 164 15.84 3.48 9.77
C ALA A 164 15.32 2.07 10.08
N ASN A 165 15.31 1.72 11.37
CA ASN A 165 14.64 0.51 11.83
C ASN A 165 13.13 0.72 11.82
N HIS A 166 12.38 -0.31 11.46
CA HIS A 166 10.91 -0.26 11.43
C HIS A 166 10.28 -1.50 12.03
N VAL A 167 9.09 -1.33 12.60
CA VAL A 167 8.27 -2.43 13.12
C VAL A 167 6.87 -2.30 12.56
N TYR A 168 6.49 -3.25 11.71
CA TYR A 168 5.18 -3.27 11.06
C TYR A 168 4.29 -4.35 11.64
N THR A 169 3.01 -4.04 11.85
CA THR A 169 2.00 -5.02 12.25
C THR A 169 0.90 -5.09 11.19
N ALA A 170 0.61 -6.29 10.68
CA ALA A 170 -0.54 -6.52 9.82
C ALA A 170 -1.81 -6.64 10.68
N ILE A 171 -2.83 -5.86 10.36
CA ILE A 171 -4.11 -5.86 11.06
C ILE A 171 -5.15 -6.60 10.22
N PHE A 172 -5.89 -7.47 10.89
CA PHE A 172 -6.96 -8.26 10.30
C PHE A 172 -8.24 -8.06 11.11
N ALA A 173 -9.38 -8.31 10.48
CA ALA A 173 -10.67 -8.36 11.15
C ALA A 173 -11.52 -9.51 10.59
N THR A 174 -12.47 -9.97 11.39
CA THR A 174 -13.50 -10.91 10.93
C THR A 174 -14.22 -10.35 9.72
N ALA A 175 -14.43 -11.19 8.72
CA ALA A 175 -15.18 -10.87 7.51
C ALA A 175 -16.67 -11.17 7.75
N TYR A 176 -17.53 -10.21 7.40
CA TYR A 176 -18.98 -10.43 7.32
C TYR A 176 -19.45 -10.27 5.89
N ASN A 177 -20.40 -11.12 5.51
CA ASN A 177 -21.04 -11.08 4.21
C ASN A 177 -22.20 -10.10 4.23
N VAL A 178 -22.32 -9.32 3.16
CA VAL A 178 -23.48 -8.47 2.91
C VAL A 178 -24.14 -8.98 1.63
N THR A 179 -25.30 -9.59 1.82
CA THR A 179 -26.14 -10.03 0.71
C THR A 179 -26.89 -8.82 0.19
N LEU A 180 -26.67 -8.48 -1.08
CA LEU A 180 -27.31 -7.35 -1.74
C LEU A 180 -28.47 -7.81 -2.60
N ASP A 181 -29.59 -7.09 -2.48
CA ASP A 181 -30.65 -7.15 -3.48
C ASP A 181 -30.18 -6.58 -4.82
N GLN A 182 -30.89 -6.90 -5.89
CA GLN A 182 -30.55 -6.40 -7.22
C GLN A 182 -30.59 -4.86 -7.25
N CYS A 183 -29.56 -4.26 -7.88
CA CYS A 183 -29.36 -2.80 -7.96
C CYS A 183 -29.11 -2.07 -6.64
N VAL A 184 -28.69 -2.79 -5.59
CA VAL A 184 -27.90 -2.18 -4.51
C VAL A 184 -26.42 -2.31 -4.88
N THR A 185 -25.68 -1.20 -4.85
CA THR A 185 -24.25 -1.20 -5.14
C THR A 185 -23.46 -0.93 -3.87
N GLY A 186 -22.49 -1.78 -3.57
CA GLY A 186 -21.60 -1.65 -2.43
C GLY A 186 -20.75 -2.91 -2.21
N PRO A 187 -19.91 -2.92 -1.17
CA PRO A 187 -19.08 -4.07 -0.86
C PRO A 187 -19.94 -5.24 -0.34
N THR A 188 -19.68 -6.46 -0.81
CA THR A 188 -20.38 -7.68 -0.39
C THR A 188 -19.65 -8.45 0.71
N VAL A 189 -18.41 -8.07 1.00
CA VAL A 189 -17.61 -8.61 2.11
C VAL A 189 -16.94 -7.43 2.80
N VAL A 190 -17.11 -7.32 4.12
CA VAL A 190 -16.65 -6.16 4.89
C VAL A 190 -16.06 -6.59 6.24
N ALA A 191 -15.20 -5.75 6.80
CA ALA A 191 -14.59 -5.98 8.10
C ALA A 191 -15.59 -5.75 9.24
N SER A 192 -15.49 -6.56 10.30
CA SER A 192 -16.10 -6.25 11.59
C SER A 192 -15.76 -4.83 12.05
N GLY A 193 -16.77 -4.10 12.50
CA GLY A 193 -16.65 -2.72 12.96
C GLY A 193 -16.63 -1.66 11.85
N SER A 194 -16.59 -2.06 10.57
CA SER A 194 -16.66 -1.10 9.46
C SER A 194 -18.08 -0.58 9.24
N SER A 195 -18.18 0.63 8.68
CA SER A 195 -19.43 1.31 8.32
C SER A 195 -19.49 1.55 6.80
N PRO A 196 -19.67 0.49 5.98
CA PRO A 196 -19.74 0.61 4.53
C PRO A 196 -20.98 1.38 4.07
N THR A 197 -20.86 2.06 2.93
CA THR A 197 -21.96 2.78 2.27
C THR A 197 -22.45 2.02 1.04
N TYR A 198 -23.76 1.96 0.90
CA TYR A 198 -24.46 1.35 -0.23
C TYR A 198 -25.26 2.40 -0.98
N THR A 199 -25.30 2.29 -2.30
CA THR A 199 -26.02 3.21 -3.18
C THR A 199 -27.14 2.50 -3.93
N PHE A 200 -28.18 3.27 -4.25
CA PHE A 200 -29.39 2.82 -4.92
C PHE A 200 -29.60 3.63 -6.21
N PRO A 201 -30.27 3.08 -7.23
CA PRO A 201 -30.54 3.78 -8.48
C PRO A 201 -31.43 5.01 -8.27
N THR A 202 -31.18 6.04 -9.08
CA THR A 202 -32.03 7.22 -9.19
C THR A 202 -33.26 6.95 -10.07
N GLY A 203 -34.27 7.84 -10.04
CA GLY A 203 -35.50 7.70 -10.82
C GLY A 203 -36.57 6.80 -10.17
N PHE A 204 -36.31 6.31 -8.96
CA PHE A 204 -37.24 5.54 -8.15
C PHE A 204 -37.46 6.18 -6.78
N ASN A 205 -38.63 5.98 -6.19
CA ASN A 205 -38.77 5.95 -4.74
C ASN A 205 -38.29 4.59 -4.28
N VAL A 206 -37.27 4.59 -3.43
CA VAL A 206 -36.63 3.37 -2.92
C VAL A 206 -37.03 3.19 -1.46
N VAL A 207 -37.60 2.04 -1.14
CA VAL A 207 -37.79 1.60 0.24
C VAL A 207 -36.82 0.46 0.50
N ALA A 208 -35.74 0.78 1.22
CA ALA A 208 -34.70 -0.17 1.58
C ALA A 208 -34.92 -0.72 3.00
N GLN A 209 -34.50 -1.97 3.21
CA GLN A 209 -34.47 -2.61 4.51
C GLN A 209 -33.12 -3.32 4.70
N VAL A 210 -32.70 -3.40 5.96
CA VAL A 210 -31.55 -4.21 6.40
C VAL A 210 -32.06 -5.24 7.37
N ASN A 211 -31.87 -6.53 7.05
CA ASN A 211 -32.40 -7.67 7.81
C ASN A 211 -33.92 -7.54 8.09
N GLY A 212 -34.68 -7.02 7.12
CA GLY A 212 -36.12 -6.78 7.23
C GLY A 212 -36.54 -5.51 7.98
N VAL A 213 -35.58 -4.73 8.52
CA VAL A 213 -35.86 -3.46 9.20
C VAL A 213 -35.73 -2.30 8.20
N PRO A 214 -36.76 -1.45 8.01
CA PRO A 214 -36.69 -0.28 7.14
C PRO A 214 -35.59 0.70 7.53
N VAL A 215 -34.89 1.26 6.52
CA VAL A 215 -33.84 2.26 6.70
C VAL A 215 -34.12 3.52 5.91
N ASN A 216 -33.69 4.67 6.44
CA ASN A 216 -33.82 5.95 5.77
C ASN A 216 -32.59 6.23 4.90
N LEU A 217 -32.83 6.51 3.62
CA LEU A 217 -31.78 6.85 2.67
C LEU A 217 -31.44 8.34 2.74
N VAL A 218 -30.15 8.66 2.59
CA VAL A 218 -29.65 10.03 2.39
C VAL A 218 -29.08 10.11 0.98
N GLY A 219 -29.75 10.84 0.09
CA GLY A 219 -29.29 11.00 -1.30
C GLY A 219 -29.10 9.67 -2.04
N PHE A 220 -30.10 8.77 -1.99
CA PHE A 220 -30.04 7.43 -2.58
C PHE A 220 -28.89 6.56 -2.04
N SER A 221 -28.43 6.85 -0.82
CA SER A 221 -27.37 6.09 -0.16
C SER A 221 -27.74 5.74 1.27
N TYR A 222 -27.17 4.66 1.78
CA TYR A 222 -27.27 4.27 3.17
C TYR A 222 -25.93 3.74 3.68
N THR A 223 -25.48 4.28 4.81
CA THR A 223 -24.27 3.83 5.50
C THR A 223 -24.68 2.96 6.67
N LEU A 224 -24.18 1.72 6.70
CA LEU A 224 -24.41 0.82 7.83
C LEU A 224 -23.74 1.38 9.10
N PRO A 225 -24.34 1.17 10.29
CA PRO A 225 -23.59 1.27 11.53
C PRO A 225 -22.46 0.21 11.56
N PRO A 226 -21.49 0.33 12.49
CA PRO A 226 -20.42 -0.65 12.63
C PRO A 226 -20.95 -2.09 12.62
N ILE A 227 -20.53 -2.85 11.60
CA ILE A 227 -21.07 -4.19 11.36
C ILE A 227 -20.50 -5.22 12.35
N GLY A 228 -21.36 -6.08 12.89
CA GLY A 228 -20.97 -7.15 13.82
C GLY A 228 -21.51 -8.53 13.46
N ALA A 229 -22.17 -8.66 12.31
CA ALA A 229 -22.76 -9.89 11.79
C ALA A 229 -23.06 -9.72 10.29
N ASP A 230 -23.30 -10.82 9.60
CA ASP A 230 -23.79 -10.81 8.21
C ASP A 230 -25.06 -9.96 8.07
N GLN A 231 -25.19 -9.27 6.93
CA GLN A 231 -26.31 -8.37 6.66
C GLN A 231 -27.00 -8.78 5.36
N ILE A 232 -28.31 -8.54 5.30
CA ILE A 232 -29.12 -8.74 4.09
C ILE A 232 -29.79 -7.41 3.78
N PHE A 233 -29.45 -6.84 2.62
CA PHE A 233 -30.20 -5.74 2.04
C PHE A 233 -31.36 -6.28 1.21
N THR A 234 -32.52 -5.67 1.40
CA THR A 234 -33.66 -5.80 0.48
C THR A 234 -34.11 -4.40 0.08
N ALA A 235 -34.55 -4.24 -1.16
CA ALA A 235 -35.07 -2.96 -1.62
C ALA A 235 -36.28 -3.14 -2.51
N SER A 236 -37.26 -2.25 -2.33
CA SER A 236 -38.37 -2.13 -3.28
C SER A 236 -38.29 -0.79 -4.00
N TYR A 237 -38.59 -0.84 -5.29
CA TYR A 237 -38.46 0.27 -6.21
C TYR A 237 -39.84 0.62 -6.75
N THR A 238 -40.18 1.90 -6.76
CA THR A 238 -41.37 2.41 -7.45
C THR A 238 -40.97 3.62 -8.28
N PRO A 239 -41.38 3.75 -9.56
CA PRO A 239 -40.95 4.88 -10.39
C PRO A 239 -41.29 6.25 -9.78
N ASN A 240 -40.38 7.22 -9.86
CA ASN A 240 -40.54 8.59 -9.33
C ASN A 240 -40.21 9.64 -10.40
N PRO A 241 -41.13 10.58 -10.76
CA PRO A 241 -42.48 10.78 -10.20
C PRO A 241 -43.46 9.64 -10.47
N ALA A 242 -44.46 9.48 -9.61
CA ALA A 242 -45.56 8.56 -9.85
C ALA A 242 -46.26 8.94 -11.17
N GLY A 243 -46.39 7.98 -12.10
CA GLY A 243 -46.81 8.24 -13.48
C GLY A 243 -45.67 8.41 -14.49
N SER A 244 -44.43 8.12 -14.11
CA SER A 244 -43.29 8.03 -15.05
C SER A 244 -43.36 6.81 -15.96
N VAL A 245 -42.52 6.80 -17.00
CA VAL A 245 -42.33 5.65 -17.90
C VAL A 245 -42.05 4.40 -17.05
N ALA A 246 -42.92 3.40 -17.18
CA ALA A 246 -42.87 2.16 -16.44
C ALA A 246 -42.67 0.94 -17.35
N ALA A 247 -42.97 1.12 -18.64
CA ALA A 247 -42.76 0.14 -19.69
C ALA A 247 -42.13 0.78 -20.93
N ARG A 248 -41.23 0.05 -21.60
CA ARG A 248 -40.56 0.48 -22.84
C ARG A 248 -40.58 -0.63 -23.90
N ILE A 249 -40.80 -0.25 -25.15
CA ILE A 249 -40.61 -1.10 -26.32
C ILE A 249 -39.50 -0.48 -27.17
N VAL A 250 -38.56 -1.31 -27.65
CA VAL A 250 -37.46 -0.88 -28.51
C VAL A 250 -37.64 -1.47 -29.91
N ARG A 251 -37.63 -0.61 -30.94
CA ARG A 251 -37.74 -0.98 -32.36
C ARG A 251 -36.56 -0.40 -33.13
N GLY A 252 -35.49 -1.17 -33.25
CA GLY A 252 -34.23 -0.66 -33.80
C GLY A 252 -33.69 0.48 -32.93
N ALA A 253 -33.56 1.68 -33.49
CA ALA A 253 -33.14 2.88 -32.76
C ALA A 253 -34.29 3.63 -32.06
N ALA A 254 -35.55 3.29 -32.33
CA ALA A 254 -36.71 3.97 -31.75
C ALA A 254 -37.12 3.35 -30.41
N THR A 255 -37.48 4.20 -29.45
CA THR A 255 -38.04 3.79 -28.15
C THR A 255 -39.45 4.32 -27.99
N LEU A 256 -40.37 3.46 -27.54
CA LEU A 256 -41.74 3.82 -27.18
C LEU A 256 -41.90 3.60 -25.68
N ASP A 257 -42.30 4.66 -24.99
CA ASP A 257 -42.38 4.72 -23.54
C ASP A 257 -43.83 4.83 -23.06
N PHE A 258 -44.17 4.04 -22.05
CA PHE A 258 -45.53 3.91 -21.54
C PHE A 258 -45.55 3.98 -20.02
N THR A 259 -46.57 4.61 -19.48
CA THR A 259 -46.83 4.69 -18.03
C THR A 259 -47.70 3.53 -17.55
N LEU A 260 -48.63 3.06 -18.39
CA LEU A 260 -49.53 1.94 -18.13
C LEU A 260 -49.14 0.70 -18.92
N LEU A 261 -49.16 -0.45 -18.26
CA LEU A 261 -48.87 -1.74 -18.88
C LEU A 261 -49.86 -2.09 -20.00
N GLN A 262 -51.13 -1.70 -19.85
CA GLN A 262 -52.15 -1.95 -20.88
C GLN A 262 -51.86 -1.18 -22.17
N ASP A 263 -51.36 0.06 -22.09
CA ASP A 263 -51.05 0.87 -23.27
C ASP A 263 -49.83 0.32 -24.01
N ALA A 264 -48.81 -0.10 -23.26
CA ALA A 264 -47.68 -0.82 -23.83
C ALA A 264 -48.13 -2.12 -24.53
N TYR A 265 -49.03 -2.90 -23.91
CA TYR A 265 -49.60 -4.09 -24.55
C TYR A 265 -50.34 -3.74 -25.82
N ASN A 266 -51.20 -2.71 -25.81
CA ASN A 266 -51.98 -2.29 -26.97
C ASN A 266 -51.05 -1.88 -28.14
N ALA A 267 -49.96 -1.15 -27.85
CA ALA A 267 -49.00 -0.68 -28.84
C ALA A 267 -48.01 -1.75 -29.34
N ALA A 268 -47.80 -2.83 -28.58
CA ALA A 268 -46.88 -3.91 -28.96
C ALA A 268 -47.39 -4.68 -30.19
N ALA A 269 -46.46 -5.01 -31.10
CA ALA A 269 -46.69 -5.93 -32.21
C ALA A 269 -46.54 -7.39 -31.76
N ASN A 270 -46.94 -8.34 -32.62
CA ASN A 270 -46.82 -9.75 -32.33
C ASN A 270 -45.34 -10.16 -32.16
N ASN A 271 -45.05 -10.92 -31.11
CA ASN A 271 -43.74 -11.36 -30.65
C ASN A 271 -42.79 -10.24 -30.16
N GLU A 272 -43.29 -9.04 -29.84
CA GLU A 272 -42.46 -8.00 -29.24
C GLU A 272 -42.23 -8.21 -27.74
N THR A 273 -41.14 -7.61 -27.24
CA THR A 273 -40.84 -7.54 -25.82
C THR A 273 -41.20 -6.18 -25.26
N ILE A 274 -41.98 -6.16 -24.20
CA ILE A 274 -42.22 -5.00 -23.36
C ILE A 274 -41.28 -5.11 -22.16
N MET A 275 -40.33 -4.19 -22.07
CA MET A 275 -39.41 -4.06 -20.94
C MET A 275 -40.14 -3.33 -19.82
N LEU A 276 -40.09 -3.82 -18.58
CA LEU A 276 -40.75 -3.21 -17.42
C LEU A 276 -39.73 -2.85 -16.34
N LEU A 277 -39.90 -1.68 -15.73
CA LEU A 277 -39.08 -1.27 -14.59
C LEU A 277 -39.23 -2.25 -13.41
N ALA A 278 -38.15 -2.46 -12.66
CA ALA A 278 -38.17 -3.22 -11.43
C ALA A 278 -39.13 -2.58 -10.41
N GLY A 279 -39.83 -3.40 -9.65
CA GLY A 279 -40.81 -2.92 -8.66
C GLY A 279 -42.22 -3.44 -8.86
N THR A 280 -43.19 -2.74 -8.27
CA THR A 280 -44.62 -3.06 -8.41
C THR A 280 -45.27 -2.11 -9.41
N MET A 281 -45.81 -2.66 -10.49
CA MET A 281 -46.59 -1.94 -11.48
C MET A 281 -48.04 -1.84 -11.00
N THR A 282 -48.59 -0.64 -10.98
CA THR A 282 -50.02 -0.42 -10.70
C THR A 282 -50.86 -0.60 -11.96
N GLY A 283 -51.97 -1.33 -11.84
CA GLY A 283 -52.93 -1.52 -12.92
C GLY A 283 -53.05 -2.98 -13.37
N ASN A 284 -54.23 -3.31 -13.90
CA ASN A 284 -54.53 -4.64 -14.43
C ASN A 284 -54.18 -4.71 -15.92
N LEU A 285 -53.81 -5.88 -16.42
CA LEU A 285 -53.55 -6.14 -17.84
C LEU A 285 -54.62 -7.08 -18.41
N SER A 286 -55.17 -6.74 -19.57
CA SER A 286 -56.07 -7.60 -20.35
C SER A 286 -55.46 -7.93 -21.71
N THR A 287 -55.43 -9.21 -22.09
CA THR A 287 -54.92 -9.64 -23.41
C THR A 287 -56.01 -9.50 -24.49
N ASN A 288 -56.40 -8.25 -24.75
CA ASN A 288 -57.53 -7.85 -25.61
C ASN A 288 -57.29 -7.98 -27.13
N SER A 289 -56.18 -8.55 -27.57
CA SER A 289 -55.78 -8.68 -28.98
C SER A 289 -55.05 -10.00 -29.20
N ALA A 290 -55.29 -10.66 -30.33
CA ALA A 290 -54.70 -11.95 -30.71
C ALA A 290 -53.22 -11.79 -31.12
N LYS A 291 -52.36 -11.58 -30.13
CA LYS A 291 -50.91 -11.46 -30.29
C LYS A 291 -50.19 -12.10 -29.12
N THR A 292 -48.94 -12.50 -29.35
CA THR A 292 -48.00 -12.96 -28.33
C THR A 292 -47.09 -11.80 -27.95
N VAL A 293 -46.93 -11.53 -26.66
CA VAL A 293 -46.02 -10.49 -26.17
C VAL A 293 -45.20 -11.04 -25.01
N THR A 294 -43.91 -10.70 -24.98
CA THR A 294 -43.03 -11.01 -23.83
C THR A 294 -43.02 -9.83 -22.88
N LEU A 295 -43.45 -10.04 -21.64
CA LEU A 295 -43.22 -9.09 -20.56
C LEU A 295 -41.90 -9.44 -19.88
N ARG A 296 -40.91 -8.55 -20.04
CA ARG A 296 -39.60 -8.70 -19.43
C ARG A 296 -39.42 -7.66 -18.33
N GLY A 297 -39.51 -8.10 -17.08
CA GLY A 297 -39.46 -7.24 -15.92
C GLY A 297 -38.05 -6.97 -15.39
N GLY A 298 -38.00 -6.17 -14.33
CA GLY A 298 -36.81 -5.96 -13.54
C GLY A 298 -35.79 -5.05 -14.18
N TYR A 299 -36.17 -3.95 -14.83
CA TYR A 299 -35.19 -3.01 -15.40
C TYR A 299 -34.88 -1.80 -14.48
N ASP A 300 -33.67 -1.26 -14.57
CA ASP A 300 -33.34 0.08 -14.03
C ASP A 300 -34.12 1.19 -14.74
N ALA A 301 -34.07 2.42 -14.20
CA ALA A 301 -34.78 3.58 -14.75
C ALA A 301 -34.40 3.91 -16.20
N GLY A 302 -33.24 3.44 -16.68
CA GLY A 302 -32.76 3.61 -18.05
C GLY A 302 -33.18 2.49 -19.00
N PHE A 303 -33.80 1.41 -18.51
CA PHE A 303 -34.01 0.17 -19.25
C PHE A 303 -32.71 -0.49 -19.76
N ALA A 304 -31.60 -0.27 -19.07
CA ALA A 304 -30.28 -0.76 -19.47
C ALA A 304 -29.89 -2.07 -18.78
N SER A 305 -30.18 -2.20 -17.48
CA SER A 305 -29.72 -3.32 -16.64
C SER A 305 -30.85 -4.02 -15.88
N SER A 306 -30.58 -5.25 -15.43
CA SER A 306 -31.48 -6.01 -14.55
C SER A 306 -31.38 -5.54 -13.10
N CYS A 307 -32.48 -5.09 -12.51
CA CYS A 307 -32.66 -4.63 -11.13
C CYS A 307 -33.71 -5.41 -10.32
N GLY A 308 -33.96 -6.68 -10.66
CA GLY A 308 -34.86 -7.53 -9.87
C GLY A 308 -35.95 -8.17 -10.71
N ILE A 309 -37.15 -8.19 -10.14
CA ILE A 309 -38.37 -8.63 -10.79
C ILE A 309 -39.37 -7.48 -10.86
N THR A 310 -40.26 -7.52 -11.85
CA THR A 310 -41.45 -6.67 -11.87
C THR A 310 -42.63 -7.47 -11.34
N ARG A 311 -43.33 -6.95 -10.33
CA ARG A 311 -44.64 -7.45 -9.90
C ARG A 311 -45.72 -6.70 -10.65
N VAL A 312 -46.59 -7.40 -11.35
CA VAL A 312 -47.72 -6.81 -12.07
C VAL A 312 -49.02 -7.06 -11.32
N GLY A 313 -50.01 -6.18 -11.52
CA GLY A 313 -51.35 -6.38 -10.99
C GLY A 313 -52.09 -7.56 -11.64
N ALA A 314 -53.41 -7.62 -11.46
CA ALA A 314 -54.20 -8.73 -11.98
C ALA A 314 -54.13 -8.81 -13.52
N ILE A 315 -54.00 -10.04 -14.03
CA ILE A 315 -54.00 -10.32 -15.47
C ILE A 315 -55.29 -11.01 -15.85
N THR A 316 -56.07 -10.40 -16.73
CA THR A 316 -57.26 -10.98 -17.34
C THR A 316 -56.88 -11.59 -18.69
N LEU A 317 -56.89 -12.92 -18.77
CA LEU A 317 -56.62 -13.63 -20.01
C LEU A 317 -57.82 -13.50 -20.97
N GLY A 318 -57.59 -12.84 -22.10
CA GLY A 318 -58.48 -12.76 -23.25
C GLY A 318 -58.01 -13.65 -24.39
N ILE A 319 -57.78 -13.07 -25.56
CA ILE A 319 -57.47 -13.80 -26.82
C ILE A 319 -55.98 -13.79 -27.19
N GLY A 320 -55.14 -13.11 -26.41
CA GLY A 320 -53.68 -13.05 -26.62
C GLY A 320 -52.88 -13.93 -25.66
N THR A 321 -51.59 -14.08 -25.96
CA THR A 321 -50.63 -14.90 -25.20
C THR A 321 -49.57 -14.02 -24.55
N LEU A 322 -49.22 -14.28 -23.28
CA LEU A 322 -48.12 -13.60 -22.59
C LEU A 322 -46.99 -14.60 -22.27
N LEU A 323 -45.76 -14.17 -22.50
CA LEU A 323 -44.56 -14.83 -22.01
C LEU A 323 -43.97 -13.95 -20.90
N PHE A 324 -43.55 -14.56 -19.79
CA PHE A 324 -43.00 -13.84 -18.65
C PHE A 324 -41.51 -14.13 -18.49
N ASP A 325 -40.74 -13.07 -18.27
CA ASP A 325 -39.31 -13.13 -17.95
C ASP A 325 -39.03 -12.11 -16.85
N ARG A 326 -38.62 -12.56 -15.66
CA ARG A 326 -38.44 -11.71 -14.46
C ARG A 326 -39.70 -10.90 -14.09
N VAL A 327 -40.88 -11.50 -14.28
CA VAL A 327 -42.17 -10.94 -13.87
C VAL A 327 -42.86 -11.90 -12.91
N ALA A 328 -43.40 -11.36 -11.82
CA ALA A 328 -44.21 -12.09 -10.84
C ALA A 328 -45.62 -11.50 -10.76
N MET A 329 -46.58 -12.34 -10.35
CA MET A 329 -47.96 -11.97 -10.01
C MET A 329 -48.12 -11.89 -8.49
#